data_AF-A0A4U9VXN8-F1
#
_entry.id   AF-A0A4U9VXN8-F1
#
_cell.length_a   1.000
_cell.length_b   1.000
_cell.length_c   1.000
_cell.angle_alpha   90.00
_cell.angle_beta   90.00
_cell.angle_gamma   90.00
#
_symmetry.space_group_name_H-M   'P 1'
#
loop_
_entity.id
_entity.type
_entity.pdbx_description
1 polymer ?
#
loop_
_entity_poly.entity_id
_entity_poly.type
_entity_poly.pdbx_seq_one_letter_code
_entity_poly.pdbx_strand_id
1 'polypeptide(L)'
;MNAKAKALGMTNTRYVEPTGLSIHNVSTARDLTKLMLATKQYPLIGQLSTTTERMATFKDPNYTLPFSQYQPSGLQPEMEYPADQNRLYQPGRALPGDAYRDR
;
A
#
# COMPACT_ATOMS: atom_id res chain seq x y z
N MET A 1 -17.06 9.70 5.99
CA MET A 1 -16.39 9.30 4.72
C MET A 1 -16.86 10.13 3.52
N ASN A 2 -18.15 10.11 3.16
CA ASN A 2 -18.66 10.81 1.97
C ASN A 2 -18.41 12.33 1.96
N ALA A 3 -18.48 13.00 3.13
CA ALA A 3 -18.16 14.42 3.22
C ALA A 3 -16.71 14.73 2.80
N LYS A 4 -15.74 13.90 3.21
CA LYS A 4 -14.34 14.05 2.80
C LYS A 4 -14.15 13.74 1.31
N ALA A 5 -14.81 12.71 0.78
CA ALA A 5 -14.81 12.43 -0.66
C ALA A 5 -15.31 13.64 -1.46
N LYS A 6 -16.43 14.26 -1.06
CA LYS A 6 -16.93 15.51 -1.67
C LYS A 6 -15.91 16.64 -1.59
N ALA A 7 -15.30 16.87 -0.41
CA ALA A 7 -14.29 17.91 -0.23
C ALA A 7 -13.02 17.70 -1.07
N LEU A 8 -12.69 16.44 -1.40
CA LEU A 8 -11.57 16.07 -2.28
C LEU A 8 -11.96 16.06 -3.77
N GLY A 9 -13.21 16.42 -4.12
CA GLY A 9 -13.71 16.38 -5.50
C GLY A 9 -13.85 14.97 -6.06
N MET A 10 -14.03 13.96 -5.20
CA MET A 10 -14.24 12.55 -5.59
C MET A 10 -15.70 12.32 -5.97
N THR A 11 -16.12 12.86 -7.12
CA THR A 11 -17.53 12.93 -7.54
C THR A 11 -18.15 11.58 -7.90
N ASN A 12 -17.34 10.57 -8.20
CA ASN A 12 -17.80 9.22 -8.55
C ASN A 12 -17.55 8.22 -7.40
N THR A 13 -17.35 8.71 -6.17
CA THR A 13 -17.15 7.88 -4.99
C THR A 13 -18.35 7.92 -4.06
N ARG A 14 -18.76 6.74 -3.57
CA ARG A 14 -19.76 6.59 -2.51
C ARG A 14 -19.31 5.50 -1.55
N TYR A 15 -19.26 5.82 -0.26
CA TYR A 15 -19.06 4.88 0.82
C TYR A 15 -20.39 4.66 1.57
N VAL A 16 -20.82 3.42 1.72
CA VAL A 16 -21.96 3.05 2.57
C VAL A 16 -21.51 2.50 3.93
N GLU A 17 -20.27 1.99 4.01
CA GLU A 17 -19.66 1.46 5.23
C GLU A 17 -18.11 1.54 5.14
N PRO A 18 -17.36 1.42 6.26
CA PRO A 18 -15.92 1.74 6.30
C PRO A 18 -14.95 0.59 6.01
N THR A 19 -15.41 -0.66 5.89
CA THR A 19 -14.58 -1.88 5.76
C THR A 19 -14.32 -2.28 4.30
N GLY A 20 -15.16 -1.86 3.36
CA GLY A 20 -15.08 -2.30 1.97
C GLY A 20 -15.87 -3.56 1.64
N LEU A 21 -16.55 -4.18 2.63
CA LEU A 21 -17.33 -5.41 2.43
C LEU A 21 -18.58 -5.19 1.58
N SER A 22 -19.12 -3.97 1.52
CA SER A 22 -20.27 -3.69 0.67
C SER A 22 -19.86 -3.42 -0.77
N ILE A 23 -20.48 -4.12 -1.72
CA ILE A 23 -20.36 -3.82 -3.16
C ILE A 23 -20.87 -2.42 -3.53
N HIS A 24 -21.62 -1.77 -2.64
CA HIS A 24 -22.10 -0.41 -2.83
C HIS A 24 -21.08 0.66 -2.41
N ASN A 25 -19.91 0.23 -1.89
CA ASN A 25 -18.72 1.07 -1.87
C ASN A 25 -18.13 1.11 -3.28
N VAL A 26 -18.29 2.25 -3.94
CA VAL A 26 -17.86 2.44 -5.34
C VAL A 26 -16.94 3.64 -5.45
N SER A 27 -15.98 3.56 -6.37
CA SER A 27 -15.05 4.65 -6.69
C SER A 27 -14.50 4.46 -8.11
N THR A 28 -13.76 5.45 -8.59
CA THR A 28 -13.00 5.36 -9.85
C THR A 28 -11.50 5.44 -9.57
N ALA A 29 -10.67 4.96 -10.50
CA ALA A 29 -9.21 5.08 -10.39
C ALA A 29 -8.78 6.54 -10.16
N ARG A 30 -9.37 7.48 -10.90
CA ARG A 30 -9.09 8.92 -10.76
C ARG A 30 -9.41 9.46 -9.36
N ASP A 31 -10.53 9.05 -8.78
CA ASP A 31 -10.93 9.50 -7.45
C ASP A 31 -10.07 8.86 -6.36
N LEU A 32 -9.68 7.60 -6.52
CA LEU A 32 -8.72 6.95 -5.63
C LEU A 32 -7.32 7.61 -5.69
N THR A 33 -6.87 8.07 -6.85
CA THR A 33 -5.63 8.86 -6.94
C THR A 33 -5.72 10.16 -6.13
N LYS A 34 -6.87 10.87 -6.16
CA LYS A 34 -7.07 12.07 -5.33
C LYS A 34 -6.99 11.73 -3.84
N LEU A 35 -7.59 10.61 -3.43
CA LEU A 35 -7.48 10.12 -2.06
C LEU A 35 -6.02 9.82 -1.69
N MET A 36 -5.29 9.10 -2.55
CA MET A 36 -3.88 8.76 -2.34
C MET A 36 -2.96 9.99 -2.27
N LEU A 37 -3.25 11.05 -3.03
CA LEU A 37 -2.53 12.32 -2.88
C LEU A 37 -2.85 12.99 -1.55
N ALA A 38 -4.11 12.95 -1.10
CA ALA A 38 -4.51 13.52 0.19
C ALA A 38 -3.92 12.77 1.38
N THR A 39 -3.71 11.44 1.30
CA THR A 39 -3.10 10.67 2.38
C THR A 39 -1.66 11.08 2.67
N LYS A 40 -0.94 11.68 1.72
CA LYS A 40 0.41 12.23 1.94
C LYS A 40 0.45 13.30 3.04
N GLN A 41 -0.67 13.97 3.32
CA GLN A 41 -0.79 14.94 4.41
C GLN A 41 -0.96 14.29 5.79
N TYR A 42 -1.07 12.96 5.84
CA TYR A 42 -1.26 12.18 7.07
C TYR A 42 -0.15 11.12 7.19
N PRO A 43 1.08 11.51 7.61
CA PRO A 43 2.24 10.60 7.64
C PRO A 43 2.00 9.29 8.40
N LEU A 44 1.15 9.32 9.43
CA LEU A 44 0.77 8.15 10.21
C LEU A 44 0.10 7.05 9.37
N ILE A 45 -0.70 7.41 8.36
CA ILE A 45 -1.32 6.43 7.47
C ILE A 45 -0.24 5.66 6.71
N GLY A 46 0.78 6.36 6.20
CA GLY A 46 1.93 5.74 5.53
C GLY A 46 2.67 4.78 6.44
N GLN A 47 3.05 5.25 7.63
CA GLN A 47 3.78 4.44 8.63
C GLN A 47 3.06 3.14 9.00
N LEU A 48 1.75 3.22 9.27
CA LEU A 48 0.94 2.05 9.60
C LEU A 48 0.76 1.12 8.41
N SER A 49 0.58 1.67 7.20
CA SER A 49 0.38 0.89 5.97
C SER A 49 1.63 0.15 5.50
N THR A 50 2.81 0.54 5.97
CA THR A 50 4.11 -0.08 5.63
C THR A 50 4.74 -0.82 6.81
N THR A 51 4.01 -0.99 7.92
CA THR A 51 4.51 -1.77 9.06
C THR A 51 4.52 -3.26 8.69
N THR A 52 5.72 -3.85 8.64
CA THR A 52 5.91 -5.24 8.18
C THR A 52 5.37 -6.26 9.17
N GLU A 53 5.54 -6.05 10.48
CA GLU A 53 5.07 -6.95 11.52
C GLU A 53 4.63 -6.17 12.77
N ARG A 54 3.61 -6.69 13.46
CA ARG A 54 3.11 -6.14 14.72
C ARG A 54 2.50 -7.23 15.59
N MET A 55 2.90 -7.24 16.86
CA MET A 55 2.16 -7.93 17.91
C MET A 55 1.09 -6.99 18.47
N ALA A 56 -0.17 -7.39 18.39
CA ALA A 56 -1.28 -6.66 18.98
C ALA A 56 -1.80 -7.43 20.20
N THR A 57 -1.72 -6.79 21.37
CA THR A 57 -2.26 -7.33 22.62
C THR A 57 -3.64 -6.75 22.86
N PHE A 58 -4.62 -7.63 22.98
CA PHE A 58 -6.01 -7.32 23.30
C PHE A 58 -6.27 -7.57 24.78
N LYS A 59 -7.29 -6.90 25.30
CA LYS A 59 -7.79 -7.06 26.65
C LYS A 59 -9.22 -7.59 26.61
N ASP A 60 -9.64 -8.24 27.69
CA ASP A 60 -11.00 -8.75 27.89
C ASP A 60 -11.51 -9.76 26.83
N PRO A 61 -10.89 -10.96 26.71
CA PRO A 61 -9.80 -11.51 27.51
C PRO A 61 -8.41 -11.07 27.03
N ASN A 62 -7.38 -11.28 27.85
CA ASN A 62 -5.99 -10.96 27.46
C ASN A 62 -5.43 -12.01 26.49
N TYR A 63 -5.12 -11.60 25.26
CA TYR A 63 -4.41 -12.42 24.28
C TYR A 63 -3.61 -11.53 23.32
N THR A 64 -2.59 -12.09 22.68
CA THR A 64 -1.74 -11.37 21.72
C THR A 64 -1.78 -12.09 20.37
N LEU A 65 -1.98 -11.34 19.29
CA LEU A 65 -1.98 -11.85 17.92
C LEU A 65 -0.83 -11.24 17.10
N PRO A 66 -0.08 -12.06 16.34
CA PRO A 66 0.85 -11.56 15.33
C PRO A 66 0.09 -11.12 14.08
N PHE A 67 0.41 -9.94 13.57
CA PHE A 67 -0.02 -9.43 12.27
C PHE A 67 1.21 -9.13 11.42
N SER A 68 1.25 -9.66 10.21
CA SER A 68 2.31 -9.36 9.25
C SER A 68 1.70 -8.77 7.98
N GLN A 69 2.39 -7.80 7.37
CA GLN A 69 1.98 -7.24 6.10
C GLN A 69 1.95 -8.34 5.04
N TYR A 70 0.85 -8.43 4.29
CA TYR A 70 0.77 -9.34 3.17
C TYR A 70 1.75 -8.91 2.07
N GLN A 71 2.78 -9.72 1.87
CA GLN A 71 3.76 -9.59 0.80
C GLN A 71 3.74 -10.89 -0.01
N PRO A 72 3.23 -10.89 -1.25
CA PRO A 72 3.19 -12.11 -2.06
C PRO A 72 4.62 -12.53 -2.45
N SER A 73 4.97 -13.78 -2.16
CA SER A 73 6.24 -14.36 -2.59
C SER A 73 6.27 -14.47 -4.13
N GLY A 74 7.15 -13.69 -4.77
CA GLY A 74 7.33 -13.70 -6.24
C GLY A 74 7.18 -12.34 -6.91
N LEU A 75 6.65 -11.33 -6.21
CA LEU A 75 6.89 -9.95 -6.60
C LEU A 75 8.25 -9.54 -6.02
N GLN A 76 9.25 -9.40 -6.89
CA GLN A 76 10.42 -8.57 -6.54
C GLN A 76 9.86 -7.21 -6.09
N PRO A 77 10.39 -6.57 -5.04
CA PRO A 77 9.91 -5.27 -4.60
C PRO A 77 9.94 -4.32 -5.79
N GLU A 78 8.77 -4.01 -6.35
CA GLU A 78 8.64 -3.06 -7.44
C GLU A 78 8.86 -1.67 -6.84
N MET A 79 10.06 -1.14 -7.10
CA MET A 79 10.47 0.25 -6.94
C MET A 79 10.23 0.82 -5.54
N GLU A 80 11.17 0.55 -4.63
CA GLU A 80 11.44 1.45 -3.52
C GLU A 80 11.66 2.86 -4.09
N TYR A 81 10.69 3.77 -3.93
CA TYR A 81 10.85 5.17 -4.32
C TYR A 81 12.01 5.75 -3.51
N PRO A 82 13.20 5.98 -4.10
CA PRO A 82 14.30 6.54 -3.35
C PRO A 82 13.92 7.98 -3.03
N ALA A 83 14.06 8.38 -1.76
CA ALA A 83 13.82 9.75 -1.31
C ALA A 83 14.84 10.78 -1.86
N ASP A 84 15.64 10.40 -2.86
CA ASP A 84 16.70 11.23 -3.45
C ASP A 84 16.66 11.09 -4.98
N GLN A 85 16.14 12.13 -5.66
CA GLN A 85 15.93 12.17 -7.10
C GLN A 85 17.20 12.45 -7.92
N ASN A 86 18.42 12.29 -7.37
CA ASN A 86 19.63 12.77 -8.04
C ASN A 86 20.77 11.76 -8.24
N ARG A 87 20.50 10.45 -8.28
CA ARG A 87 21.51 9.48 -8.77
C ARG A 87 21.11 8.89 -10.12
N LEU A 88 21.80 9.37 -11.17
CA LEU A 88 21.81 8.76 -12.50
C LEU A 88 22.18 7.27 -12.41
N TYR A 89 21.37 6.42 -13.03
CA TYR A 89 21.66 5.01 -13.26
C TYR A 89 22.99 4.87 -14.03
N GLN A 90 23.95 4.11 -13.47
CA GLN A 90 25.04 3.51 -14.24
C GLN A 90 24.75 2.01 -14.39
N PRO A 91 24.44 1.49 -15.60
CA PRO A 91 24.25 0.07 -15.80
C PRO A 91 25.61 -0.64 -15.78
N GLY A 92 25.86 -1.46 -14.75
CA GLY A 92 27.12 -2.17 -14.56
C GLY A 92 26.94 -3.63 -14.14
N ARG A 93 27.17 -4.52 -15.10
CA ARG A 93 27.55 -5.95 -15.04
C ARG A 93 26.53 -6.99 -14.58
N ALA A 94 26.11 -7.79 -15.56
CA ALA A 94 25.51 -9.11 -15.38
C ALA A 94 26.40 -10.00 -14.48
N LEU A 95 25.76 -10.69 -13.52
CA LEU A 95 26.39 -11.76 -12.74
C LEU A 95 26.56 -13.00 -13.63
N PRO A 96 27.73 -13.64 -13.68
CA PRO A 96 27.92 -14.89 -14.41
C PRO A 96 27.32 -16.04 -13.59
N GLY A 97 26.24 -16.66 -14.07
CA GLY A 97 25.67 -17.83 -13.39
C GLY A 97 24.49 -18.51 -14.08
N ASP A 98 23.57 -17.76 -14.69
CA ASP A 98 22.31 -18.36 -15.16
C ASP A 98 22.36 -18.66 -16.66
N ALA A 99 23.20 -19.62 -17.02
CA ALA A 99 23.15 -20.26 -18.33
C ALA A 99 22.22 -21.49 -18.28
N TYR A 100 21.09 -21.36 -18.96
CA TYR A 100 20.27 -22.42 -19.60
C TYR A 100 20.68 -23.87 -19.33
N ARG A 101 19.79 -24.63 -18.67
CA ARG A 101 19.64 -26.07 -18.93
C ARG A 101 18.17 -26.42 -19.08
N ASP A 102 17.75 -26.42 -20.33
CA ASP A 102 16.60 -27.18 -20.83
C ASP A 102 17.17 -28.42 -21.53
N ARG A 103 16.83 -29.61 -21.04
CA ARG A 103 16.92 -30.90 -21.74
C ARG A 103 16.12 -31.96 -21.01
#